data_AF-A0A535GAB0-F1
#
_entry.id   AF-A0A535GAB0-F1
#
_cell.length_a   1.000
_cell.length_b   1.000
_cell.length_c   1.000
_cell.angle_alpha   90.00
_cell.angle_beta   90.00
_cell.angle_gamma   90.00
#
_symmetry.space_group_name_H-M   'P 1'
#
loop_
_entity.id
_entity.type
_entity.pdbx_description
1 polymer ?
#
loop_
_entity_poly.entity_id
_entity_poly.type
_entity_poly.pdbx_seq_one_letter_code
_entity_poly.pdbx_strand_id
1 'polypeptide(L)'
;MRKRQLLERASIGALAGIAAGLLAGAGARIAMRMVADGVVDAVRRLPEFTLEGTAGIIIAGAIVGAPFGVIFEAIRERIPAPARWRGVIFSAVWLVLIGPFFFSGEEFFTQGRIVLFALLFPIYGIALGLALAPSRRIATAMPLALQAIPATIALVGGGLVTIGVVSLALQSTGLLPM
;
A
#
# COMPACT_ATOMS: atom_id res chain seq x y z
N MET A 1 -1.30 -28.87 10.93
CA MET A 1 -1.38 -28.56 9.48
C MET A 1 -1.99 -27.19 9.19
N ARG A 2 -3.12 -26.80 9.79
CA ARG A 2 -3.79 -25.50 9.56
C ARG A 2 -2.91 -24.26 9.79
N LYS A 3 -2.12 -24.20 10.87
CA LYS A 3 -1.21 -23.06 11.16
C LYS A 3 -0.13 -22.86 10.09
N ARG A 4 0.42 -23.96 9.55
CA ARG A 4 1.42 -23.92 8.47
C ARG A 4 0.85 -23.34 7.18
N GLN A 5 -0.37 -23.77 6.81
CA GLN A 5 -1.06 -23.25 5.63
C GLN A 5 -1.44 -21.76 5.78
N LEU A 6 -1.84 -21.34 6.98
CA LEU A 6 -2.14 -19.93 7.26
C LEU A 6 -0.88 -19.07 7.15
N LEU A 7 0.24 -19.53 7.71
CA LEU A 7 1.52 -18.83 7.61
C LEU A 7 2.00 -18.73 6.17
N GLU A 8 1.88 -19.81 5.40
CA GLU A 8 2.25 -19.82 3.99
C GLU A 8 1.41 -18.82 3.18
N ARG A 9 0.08 -18.81 3.34
CA ARG A 9 -0.80 -17.83 2.70
C ARG A 9 -0.49 -16.40 3.11
N ALA A 10 -0.24 -16.16 4.39
CA ALA A 10 0.16 -14.86 4.90
C ALA A 10 1.50 -14.43 4.28
N SER A 11 2.48 -15.33 4.17
CA SER A 11 3.76 -15.06 3.53
C SER A 11 3.61 -14.71 2.05
N ILE A 12 2.81 -15.48 1.30
CA ILE A 12 2.53 -15.22 -0.12
C ILE A 12 1.92 -13.82 -0.30
N GLY A 13 0.85 -13.53 0.45
CA GLY A 13 0.17 -12.25 0.38
C GLY A 13 1.07 -11.10 0.80
N ALA A 14 1.82 -11.26 1.89
CA ALA A 14 2.76 -10.25 2.38
C ALA A 14 3.87 -9.96 1.36
N LEU A 15 4.48 -10.98 0.76
CA LEU A 15 5.51 -10.79 -0.28
C LEU A 15 4.96 -10.05 -1.50
N ALA A 16 3.74 -10.41 -1.96
CA ALA A 16 3.11 -9.73 -3.08
C ALA A 16 2.77 -8.28 -2.73
N GLY A 17 2.27 -8.05 -1.51
CA GLY A 17 1.99 -6.73 -0.96
C GLY A 17 3.23 -5.85 -0.81
N ILE A 18 4.35 -6.42 -0.34
CA ILE A 18 5.65 -5.74 -0.25
C ILE A 18 6.12 -5.32 -1.65
N ALA A 19 6.11 -6.23 -2.62
CA ALA A 19 6.54 -5.93 -3.98
C ALA A 19 5.68 -4.83 -4.63
N ALA A 20 4.36 -4.91 -4.50
CA ALA A 20 3.45 -3.89 -4.97
C ALA A 20 3.61 -2.56 -4.22
N GLY A 21 3.86 -2.63 -2.91
CA GLY A 21 4.10 -1.49 -2.04
C GLY A 21 5.39 -0.73 -2.38
N LEU A 22 6.47 -1.44 -2.72
CA LEU A 22 7.71 -0.82 -3.21
C LEU A 22 7.45 -0.02 -4.49
N LEU A 23 6.71 -0.59 -5.43
CA LEU A 23 6.34 0.08 -6.67
C LEU A 23 5.45 1.30 -6.42
N ALA A 24 4.44 1.17 -5.55
CA ALA A 24 3.57 2.28 -5.17
C ALA A 24 4.35 3.39 -4.43
N GLY A 25 5.30 3.03 -3.57
CA GLY A 25 6.18 3.98 -2.87
C GLY A 25 7.12 4.72 -3.81
N ALA A 26 7.69 4.02 -4.81
CA ALA A 26 8.44 4.67 -5.88
C ALA A 26 7.55 5.63 -6.69
N GLY A 27 6.33 5.19 -7.03
CA GLY A 27 5.32 6.04 -7.66
C GLY A 27 4.95 7.27 -6.83
N ALA A 28 4.79 7.11 -5.52
CA ALA A 28 4.53 8.21 -4.59
C ALA A 28 5.68 9.22 -4.57
N ARG A 29 6.93 8.74 -4.64
CA ARG A 29 8.09 9.63 -4.73
C ARG A 29 8.09 10.44 -6.02
N ILE A 30 7.78 9.80 -7.14
CA ILE A 30 7.63 10.49 -8.43
C ILE A 30 6.49 11.51 -8.36
N ALA A 31 5.36 11.14 -7.77
CA ALA A 31 4.21 12.03 -7.60
C ALA A 31 4.57 13.26 -6.75
N MET A 32 5.24 13.07 -5.61
CA MET A 32 5.74 14.16 -4.76
C MET A 32 6.72 15.06 -5.51
N ARG A 33 7.57 14.48 -6.38
CA ARG A 33 8.47 15.26 -7.23
C ARG A 33 7.72 16.12 -8.24
N MET A 34 6.71 15.56 -8.90
CA MET A 34 5.87 16.31 -9.85
C MET A 34 5.11 17.45 -9.15
N VAL A 35 4.62 17.23 -7.92
CA VAL A 35 3.99 18.28 -7.11
C VAL A 35 5.01 19.37 -6.76
N ALA A 36 6.20 19.00 -6.30
CA ALA A 36 7.27 19.96 -5.98
C ALA A 36 7.70 20.82 -7.18
N ASP A 37 7.84 20.19 -8.35
CA ASP A 37 8.21 20.87 -9.59
C ASP A 37 7.07 21.77 -10.14
N GLY A 38 5.89 21.76 -9.49
CA GLY A 38 4.73 22.56 -9.83
C GLY A 38 3.98 22.05 -11.06
N VAL A 39 4.18 20.79 -11.46
CA VAL A 39 3.54 20.18 -12.64
C VAL A 39 2.02 20.12 -12.45
N VAL A 40 1.57 19.97 -11.21
CA VAL A 40 0.17 19.66 -10.89
C VAL A 40 -0.67 20.91 -10.61
N ASP A 41 -0.05 21.92 -10.00
CA ASP A 41 -0.75 23.08 -9.42
C ASP A 41 0.02 24.40 -9.58
N ALA A 42 1.09 24.42 -10.38
CA ALA A 42 1.98 25.58 -10.62
C ALA A 42 2.62 26.18 -9.36
N VAL A 43 2.38 25.61 -8.17
CA VAL A 43 2.98 26.01 -6.90
C VAL A 43 4.29 25.26 -6.74
N ARG A 44 5.39 25.94 -7.08
CA ARG A 44 6.73 25.40 -6.81
C ARG A 44 7.06 25.57 -5.34
N ARG A 45 7.11 24.46 -4.63
CA ARG A 45 7.87 24.36 -3.38
C ARG A 45 9.08 23.49 -3.72
N LEU A 46 10.28 23.93 -3.35
CA LEU A 46 11.52 23.16 -3.51
C LEU A 46 11.80 22.42 -2.19
N PRO A 47 11.18 21.25 -1.90
CA PRO A 47 11.60 20.46 -0.76
C PRO A 47 12.97 19.85 -1.03
N GLU A 48 13.71 19.62 0.05
CA GLU A 48 14.98 18.90 0.00
C GLU A 48 14.71 17.41 -0.24
N PHE A 49 14.95 16.96 -1.47
CA PHE A 49 14.87 15.54 -1.81
C PHE A 49 16.16 14.84 -1.39
N THR A 50 16.15 14.19 -0.23
CA THR A 50 17.26 13.34 0.22
C THR A 50 17.12 11.90 -0.29
N LEU A 51 18.26 11.21 -0.44
CA LEU A 51 18.28 9.77 -0.74
C LEU A 51 17.60 8.99 0.37
N GLU A 52 17.85 9.37 1.62
CA GLU A 52 17.24 8.78 2.81
C GLU A 52 15.71 8.94 2.81
N GLY A 53 15.18 10.13 2.51
CA GLY A 53 13.74 10.36 2.41
C GLY A 53 13.09 9.56 1.27
N THR A 54 13.80 9.39 0.15
CA THR A 54 13.33 8.52 -0.95
C THR A 54 13.25 7.07 -0.52
N ALA A 55 14.32 6.54 0.09
CA ALA A 55 14.34 5.19 0.61
C ALA A 55 13.25 4.99 1.68
N GLY A 56 13.07 5.96 2.58
CA GLY A 56 12.02 5.96 3.60
C GLY A 56 10.62 5.82 3.02
N ILE A 57 10.28 6.58 1.97
CA ILE A 57 8.96 6.49 1.30
C ILE A 57 8.77 5.14 0.62
N ILE A 58 9.80 4.61 -0.04
CA ILE A 58 9.73 3.30 -0.71
C ILE A 58 9.56 2.18 0.32
N ILE A 59 10.32 2.21 1.42
CA ILE A 59 10.23 1.25 2.53
C ILE A 59 8.87 1.36 3.23
N ALA A 60 8.37 2.58 3.46
CA ALA A 60 7.03 2.79 4.01
C ALA A 60 5.97 2.16 3.09
N GLY A 61 6.09 2.34 1.77
CA GLY A 61 5.25 1.68 0.79
C GLY A 61 5.27 0.16 0.93
N ALA A 62 6.42 -0.46 1.12
CA ALA A 62 6.55 -1.91 1.37
C ALA A 62 5.86 -2.36 2.65
N ILE A 63 6.09 -1.65 3.77
CA ILE A 63 5.53 -1.97 5.08
C ILE A 63 4.00 -1.84 5.06
N VAL A 64 3.49 -0.76 4.46
CA VAL A 64 2.05 -0.53 4.31
C VAL A 64 1.44 -1.52 3.32
N GLY A 65 2.13 -1.85 2.23
CA GLY A 65 1.66 -2.77 1.21
C GLY A 65 1.52 -4.22 1.70
N ALA A 66 2.37 -4.65 2.63
CA ALA A 66 2.38 -6.00 3.19
C ALA A 66 1.02 -6.48 3.75
N PRO A 67 0.36 -5.78 4.71
CA PRO A 67 -0.95 -6.18 5.23
C PRO A 67 -2.03 -6.23 4.13
N PHE A 68 -2.06 -5.26 3.21
CA PHE A 68 -3.04 -5.27 2.13
C PHE A 68 -2.85 -6.46 1.18
N GLY A 69 -1.61 -6.88 0.94
CA GLY A 69 -1.33 -8.09 0.18
C GLY A 69 -1.82 -9.37 0.88
N VAL A 70 -1.70 -9.44 2.22
CA VAL A 70 -2.28 -10.54 3.01
C VAL A 70 -3.79 -10.58 2.90
N ILE A 71 -4.45 -9.43 3.05
CA ILE A 71 -5.91 -9.32 2.90
C ILE A 71 -6.32 -9.75 1.50
N PHE A 72 -5.62 -9.28 0.46
CA PHE A 72 -5.88 -9.65 -0.92
C PHE A 72 -5.78 -11.16 -1.12
N GLU A 73 -4.69 -11.80 -0.69
CA GLU A 73 -4.53 -13.26 -0.81
C GLU A 73 -5.67 -14.02 -0.10
N ALA A 74 -6.14 -13.51 1.05
CA ALA A 74 -7.23 -14.12 1.80
C ALA A 74 -8.59 -14.03 1.08
N ILE A 75 -8.85 -12.96 0.32
CA ILE A 75 -10.17 -12.72 -0.30
C ILE A 75 -10.19 -12.85 -1.82
N ARG A 76 -9.04 -13.02 -2.49
CA ARG A 76 -8.94 -12.96 -3.97
C ARG A 76 -9.88 -13.92 -4.68
N GLU A 77 -10.16 -15.09 -4.11
CA GLU A 77 -11.04 -16.11 -4.70
C GLU A 77 -12.52 -15.72 -4.61
N ARG A 78 -12.86 -14.79 -3.71
CA ARG A 78 -14.22 -14.26 -3.51
C ARG A 78 -14.51 -13.02 -4.35
N ILE A 79 -13.50 -12.42 -4.98
CA ILE A 79 -13.68 -11.25 -5.84
C ILE A 79 -14.33 -11.73 -7.16
N PRO A 80 -15.55 -11.26 -7.50
CA PRO A 80 -16.30 -11.71 -8.68
C PRO A 80 -15.75 -11.06 -9.96
N ALA A 81 -14.50 -11.38 -10.31
CA ALA A 81 -13.81 -10.82 -11.46
C ALA A 81 -12.77 -11.78 -12.06
N PRO A 82 -12.41 -11.60 -13.34
CA PRO A 82 -11.33 -12.34 -13.97
C PRO A 82 -10.02 -12.15 -13.19
N ALA A 83 -9.18 -13.20 -13.11
CA ALA A 83 -7.98 -13.21 -12.28
C ALA A 83 -7.07 -11.98 -12.47
N ARG A 84 -6.92 -11.50 -13.71
CA ARG A 84 -6.13 -10.30 -14.06
C ARG A 84 -6.64 -8.98 -13.46
N TRP A 85 -7.94 -8.90 -13.16
CA TRP A 85 -8.60 -7.67 -12.68
C TRP A 85 -8.79 -7.64 -11.17
N ARG A 86 -8.61 -8.78 -10.49
CA ARG A 86 -8.88 -8.89 -9.04
C ARG A 86 -8.08 -7.90 -8.21
N GLY A 87 -6.81 -7.70 -8.55
CA GLY A 87 -5.95 -6.74 -7.85
C GLY A 87 -6.40 -5.29 -8.05
N VAL A 88 -6.84 -4.92 -9.26
CA VAL A 88 -7.37 -3.58 -9.57
C VAL A 88 -8.68 -3.33 -8.84
N ILE A 89 -9.59 -4.30 -8.83
CA ILE A 89 -10.87 -4.16 -8.11
C ILE A 89 -10.62 -4.07 -6.61
N PHE A 90 -9.72 -4.88 -6.07
CA PHE A 90 -9.32 -4.82 -4.68
C PHE A 90 -8.80 -3.43 -4.30
N SER A 91 -7.88 -2.86 -5.09
CA SER A 91 -7.34 -1.54 -4.80
C SER A 91 -8.35 -0.41 -5.03
N ALA A 92 -9.27 -0.55 -5.99
CA ALA A 92 -10.37 0.39 -6.19
C ALA A 92 -11.32 0.44 -4.98
N VAL A 93 -11.63 -0.72 -4.38
CA VAL A 93 -12.42 -0.77 -3.14
C VAL A 93 -11.69 -0.03 -2.02
N TRP A 94 -10.39 -0.25 -1.86
CA TRP A 94 -9.60 0.47 -0.86
C TRP A 94 -9.47 1.96 -1.13
N LEU A 95 -9.38 2.38 -2.39
CA LEU A 95 -9.43 3.79 -2.77
C LEU A 95 -10.74 4.43 -2.32
N VAL A 96 -11.88 3.75 -2.49
CA VAL A 96 -13.18 4.26 -2.05
C VAL A 96 -13.29 4.28 -0.52
N LEU A 97 -12.76 3.26 0.17
CA LEU A 97 -12.87 3.13 1.63
C LEU A 97 -11.92 4.06 2.39
N ILE A 98 -10.66 4.15 1.97
CA ILE A 98 -9.60 4.89 2.66
C ILE A 98 -9.33 6.24 2.00
N GLY A 99 -9.50 6.36 0.68
CA GLY A 99 -9.21 7.58 -0.06
C GLY A 99 -9.83 8.84 0.53
N PRO A 100 -11.11 8.86 0.95
CA PRO A 100 -11.71 10.04 1.56
C PRO A 100 -10.97 10.53 2.82
N PHE A 101 -10.48 9.62 3.66
CA PHE A 101 -9.70 9.96 4.86
C PHE A 101 -8.27 10.37 4.53
N PHE A 102 -7.70 9.79 3.48
CA PHE A 102 -6.34 10.11 3.04
C PHE A 102 -6.27 11.47 2.33
N PHE A 103 -7.29 11.80 1.53
CA PHE A 103 -7.36 13.03 0.74
C PHE A 103 -8.05 14.19 1.47
N SER A 104 -8.49 14.03 2.73
CA SER A 104 -9.09 15.11 3.51
C SER A 104 -8.07 16.09 4.11
N GLY A 105 -6.78 15.79 4.04
CA GLY A 105 -5.72 16.67 4.54
C GLY A 105 -5.50 17.92 3.69
N GLU A 106 -5.01 18.99 4.32
CA GLU A 106 -4.71 20.26 3.63
C GLU A 106 -3.70 20.11 2.49
N GLU A 107 -2.88 19.05 2.48
CA GLU A 107 -1.93 18.74 1.42
C GLU A 107 -2.59 18.40 0.07
N PHE A 108 -3.86 17.97 0.07
CA PHE A 108 -4.61 17.53 -1.09
C PHE A 108 -5.68 18.54 -1.55
N PHE A 109 -5.43 19.83 -1.33
CA PHE A 109 -6.36 20.92 -1.68
C PHE A 109 -6.66 21.07 -3.19
N THR A 110 -5.84 20.49 -4.08
CA THR A 110 -6.09 20.53 -5.54
C THR A 110 -6.52 19.18 -6.09
N GLN A 111 -7.48 19.20 -7.03
CA GLN A 111 -7.94 17.99 -7.73
C GLN A 111 -6.80 17.24 -8.43
N GLY A 112 -5.82 17.97 -8.97
CA GLY A 112 -4.65 17.37 -9.62
C GLY A 112 -3.83 16.47 -8.68
N ARG A 113 -3.64 16.90 -7.42
CA ARG A 113 -2.93 16.08 -6.42
C ARG A 113 -3.73 14.84 -6.05
N ILE A 114 -5.04 14.99 -5.87
CA ILE A 114 -5.93 13.84 -5.59
C ILE A 114 -5.83 12.81 -6.71
N VAL A 115 -5.97 13.22 -7.96
CA VAL A 115 -5.88 12.31 -9.12
C VAL A 115 -4.51 11.63 -9.19
N LEU A 116 -3.43 12.39 -9.03
CA LEU A 116 -2.06 11.87 -9.13
C LEU A 116 -1.78 10.77 -8.08
N PHE A 117 -2.20 10.98 -6.84
CA PHE A 117 -2.02 9.98 -5.79
C PHE A 117 -3.08 8.87 -5.84
N ALA A 118 -4.29 9.15 -6.33
CA ALA A 118 -5.32 8.12 -6.55
C ALA A 118 -4.86 7.09 -7.60
N LEU A 119 -4.06 7.49 -8.60
CA LEU A 119 -3.46 6.58 -9.59
C LEU A 119 -2.50 5.55 -8.97
N LEU A 120 -1.98 5.77 -7.76
CA LEU A 120 -1.14 4.79 -7.08
C LEU A 120 -1.92 3.54 -6.68
N PHE A 121 -3.24 3.65 -6.46
CA PHE A 121 -4.09 2.51 -6.12
C PHE A 121 -4.22 1.49 -7.26
N PRO A 122 -4.62 1.86 -8.49
CA PRO A 122 -4.62 0.92 -9.61
C PRO A 122 -3.21 0.41 -9.92
N ILE A 123 -2.15 1.23 -9.81
CA ILE A 123 -0.75 0.76 -9.96
C ILE A 123 -0.44 -0.34 -8.94
N TYR A 124 -0.74 -0.11 -7.67
CA TYR A 124 -0.59 -1.11 -6.61
C TYR A 124 -1.39 -2.37 -6.92
N GLY A 125 -2.66 -2.24 -7.33
CA GLY A 125 -3.53 -3.38 -7.64
C GLY A 125 -3.01 -4.24 -8.81
N ILE A 126 -2.51 -3.60 -9.87
CA ILE A 126 -1.87 -4.28 -11.00
C ILE A 126 -0.61 -5.01 -10.51
N ALA A 127 0.29 -4.29 -9.82
CA ALA A 127 1.53 -4.85 -9.31
C ALA A 127 1.29 -6.03 -8.37
N LEU A 128 0.29 -5.93 -7.50
CA LEU A 128 -0.12 -6.97 -6.56
C LEU A 128 -0.59 -8.24 -7.29
N GLY A 129 -1.42 -8.08 -8.32
CA GLY A 129 -1.86 -9.19 -9.17
C GLY A 129 -0.70 -9.88 -9.90
N LEU A 130 0.25 -9.11 -10.41
CA LEU A 130 1.44 -9.61 -11.09
C LEU A 130 2.44 -10.28 -10.14
N ALA A 131 2.58 -9.76 -8.91
CA ALA A 131 3.51 -10.26 -7.91
C ALA A 131 3.06 -11.58 -7.27
N LEU A 132 1.77 -11.92 -7.30
CA LEU A 132 1.24 -13.13 -6.66
C LEU A 132 1.93 -14.43 -7.13
N ALA A 133 2.07 -14.61 -8.44
CA ALA A 133 2.67 -15.83 -9.00
C ALA A 133 4.14 -16.03 -8.56
N PRO A 134 5.04 -15.03 -8.70
CA PRO A 134 6.39 -15.15 -8.19
C PRO A 134 6.43 -15.25 -6.65
N SER A 135 5.60 -14.50 -5.91
CA SER A 135 5.53 -14.59 -4.45
C SER A 135 5.13 -15.98 -3.97
N ARG A 136 4.24 -16.66 -4.69
CA ARG A 136 3.88 -18.06 -4.40
C ARG A 136 5.08 -18.99 -4.55
N ARG A 137 5.82 -18.89 -5.65
CA ARG A 137 7.03 -19.70 -5.89
C ARG A 137 8.06 -19.49 -4.79
N ILE A 138 8.31 -18.23 -4.43
CA ILE A 138 9.27 -17.85 -3.38
C ILE A 138 8.84 -18.42 -2.02
N ALA A 139 7.58 -18.19 -1.60
CA ALA A 139 7.10 -18.65 -0.31
C ALA A 139 7.11 -20.18 -0.17
N THR A 140 6.77 -20.91 -1.24
CA THR A 140 6.79 -22.39 -1.23
C THR A 140 8.20 -22.97 -1.15
N ALA A 141 9.21 -22.26 -1.67
CA ALA A 141 10.61 -22.65 -1.59
C ALA A 141 11.24 -22.28 -0.23
N MET A 142 10.63 -21.35 0.52
CA MET A 142 11.15 -20.90 1.80
C MET A 142 10.89 -21.93 2.92
N PRO A 143 11.89 -22.18 3.79
CA PRO A 143 11.66 -22.90 5.05
C PRO A 143 10.70 -22.12 5.95
N LEU A 144 9.99 -22.84 6.82
CA LEU A 144 8.90 -22.29 7.62
C LEU A 144 9.32 -21.08 8.48
N ALA A 145 10.54 -21.11 9.01
CA ALA A 145 11.10 -20.01 9.80
C ALA A 145 11.22 -18.70 8.99
N LEU A 146 11.59 -18.79 7.71
CA LEU A 146 11.72 -17.61 6.85
C LEU A 146 10.37 -17.06 6.38
N GLN A 147 9.34 -17.90 6.30
CA GLN A 147 7.96 -17.45 6.00
C GLN A 147 7.39 -16.54 7.11
N ALA A 148 7.90 -16.66 8.34
CA ALA A 148 7.49 -15.80 9.45
C ALA A 148 7.91 -14.34 9.27
N ILE A 149 8.98 -14.06 8.53
CA ILE A 149 9.49 -12.70 8.32
C ILE A 149 8.46 -11.83 7.58
N PRO A 150 8.04 -12.14 6.34
CA PRO A 150 7.06 -11.33 5.63
C PRO A 150 5.70 -11.30 6.35
N ALA A 151 5.29 -12.41 7.00
CA ALA A 151 4.07 -12.43 7.80
C ALA A 151 4.13 -11.47 9.00
N THR A 152 5.28 -11.38 9.67
CA THR A 152 5.51 -10.44 10.78
C THR A 152 5.52 -9.00 10.27
N ILE A 153 6.17 -8.73 9.13
CA ILE A 153 6.14 -7.41 8.48
C ILE A 153 4.70 -7.00 8.19
N ALA A 154 3.88 -7.91 7.65
CA ALA A 154 2.47 -7.63 7.41
C ALA A 154 1.69 -7.37 8.70
N LEU A 155 1.96 -8.10 9.78
CA LEU A 155 1.31 -7.88 11.06
C LEU A 155 1.67 -6.50 11.65
N VAL A 156 2.96 -6.17 11.69
CA VAL A 156 3.46 -4.87 12.19
C VAL A 156 2.93 -3.74 11.31
N GLY A 157 3.04 -3.87 9.99
CA GLY A 157 2.53 -2.90 9.02
C GLY A 157 1.02 -2.69 9.16
N GLY A 158 0.25 -3.77 9.35
CA GLY A 158 -1.19 -3.69 9.61
C GLY A 158 -1.53 -2.94 10.89
N GLY A 159 -0.76 -3.15 11.97
CA GLY A 159 -0.86 -2.40 13.21
C GLY A 159 -0.62 -0.91 13.00
N LEU A 160 0.47 -0.54 12.30
CA LEU A 160 0.80 0.85 11.99
C LEU A 160 -0.28 1.54 11.15
N VAL A 161 -0.78 0.86 10.10
CA VAL A 161 -1.87 1.38 9.26
C VAL A 161 -3.14 1.60 10.08
N THR A 162 -3.50 0.64 10.94
CA THR A 162 -4.71 0.76 11.77
C THR A 162 -4.59 1.94 12.73
N ILE A 163 -3.45 2.11 13.40
CA ILE A 163 -3.18 3.26 14.26
C ILE A 163 -3.28 4.57 13.46
N GLY A 164 -2.69 4.63 12.27
CA GLY A 164 -2.74 5.81 11.41
C GLY A 164 -4.16 6.18 11.00
N VAL A 165 -4.95 5.21 10.54
CA VAL A 165 -6.35 5.43 10.12
C VAL A 165 -7.22 5.86 11.31
N VAL A 166 -7.07 5.22 12.47
CA VAL A 166 -7.80 5.60 13.69
C VAL A 166 -7.43 7.01 14.13
N SER A 167 -6.14 7.37 14.09
CA SER A 167 -5.67 8.72 14.41
C SER A 167 -6.31 9.77 13.49
N LEU A 168 -6.30 9.53 12.17
CA LEU A 168 -6.93 10.42 11.19
C LEU A 168 -8.45 10.56 11.41
N ALA A 169 -9.14 9.46 11.74
CA ALA A 169 -10.58 9.48 12.03
C ALA A 169 -10.92 10.23 13.33
N LEU A 170 -10.05 10.16 14.33
CA LEU A 170 -10.22 10.91 15.58
C LEU A 170 -9.95 12.41 15.41
N GLN A 171 -8.98 12.77 14.56
CA GLN A 171 -8.72 14.16 14.19
C GLN A 171 -9.89 14.78 13.43
N SER A 172 -10.50 14.05 12.48
CA SER A 172 -11.64 14.54 11.71
C SER A 172 -12.93 14.72 12.52
N THR A 173 -13.03 14.09 13.69
CA THR A 173 -14.17 14.21 14.62
C THR A 173 -13.95 15.23 15.74
N GLY A 174 -12.77 15.86 15.83
CA GLY A 174 -12.45 16.87 16.85
C GLY A 174 -12.19 16.32 18.26
N LEU A 175 -11.97 15.01 18.40
CA LEU A 175 -11.75 14.33 19.69
C LEU A 175 -10.29 14.37 20.18
N LEU A 176 -9.35 14.77 19.32
CA LEU A 176 -7.94 15.00 19.67
C LEU A 176 -7.61 16.49 19.45
N PRO A 177 -6.93 17.17 20.40
CA PRO A 177 -6.45 18.52 20.17
C PRO A 177 -5.37 18.52 19.08
N MET A 178 -5.40 19.55 18.22
CA MET A 178 -4.38 19.87 17.22
C MET A 178 -3.00 20.08 17.86
#